data_AF-A0A0K8QE35-F1
#
_entry.id   AF-A0A0K8QE35-F1
#
_cell.length_a   1.000
_cell.length_b   1.000
_cell.length_c   1.000
_cell.angle_alpha   90.00
_cell.angle_beta   90.00
_cell.angle_gamma   90.00
#
_symmetry.space_group_name_H-M   'P 1'
#
loop_
_entity.id
_entity.type
_entity.pdbx_description
1 polymer ?
#
loop_
_entity_poly.entity_id
_entity_poly.type
_entity_poly.pdbx_seq_one_letter_code
_entity_poly.pdbx_strand_id
1 'polypeptide(L)' 'MDSTPGHVLIEVVLHSGKNRIVRRLFEAVGFPVLRLVRVKIGPIGLGDQRQGSIRNLGKQEVGHLLASVGL' A
#
# COMPACT_ATOMS: atom_id res chain seq x y z
N MET A 1 -13.59 -10.61 -0.04
CA MET A 1 -12.31 -11.15 -0.53
C MET A 1 -12.63 -11.84 -1.84
N ASP A 2 -12.33 -11.21 -2.96
CA ASP A 2 -12.64 -11.78 -4.27
C ASP A 2 -11.56 -12.83 -4.59
N SER A 3 -11.92 -14.10 -4.44
CA SER A 3 -11.07 -15.22 -4.82
C SER A 3 -11.34 -15.58 -6.27
N THR A 4 -10.60 -14.97 -7.19
CA THR A 4 -10.50 -15.51 -8.56
C THR A 4 -9.72 -16.83 -8.47
N PRO A 5 -10.22 -17.95 -9.04
CA PRO A 5 -9.49 -19.21 -9.05
C PRO A 5 -8.04 -19.03 -9.56
N GLY A 6 -7.09 -19.66 -8.87
CA GLY A 6 -5.66 -19.55 -9.17
C GLY A 6 -4.96 -18.27 -8.67
N HIS A 7 -5.67 -17.37 -7.97
CA HIS A 7 -5.10 -16.12 -7.45
C HIS A 7 -5.44 -15.93 -5.98
N VAL A 8 -4.51 -15.35 -5.22
CA VAL A 8 -4.69 -14.97 -3.82
C VAL A 8 -4.41 -13.48 -3.67
N LEU A 9 -5.33 -12.77 -3.02
CA LEU A 9 -5.14 -11.38 -2.62
C LEU A 9 -4.53 -11.33 -1.22
N ILE A 10 -3.42 -10.62 -1.07
CA ILE A 10 -2.70 -10.49 0.21
C ILE A 10 -2.48 -9.01 0.51
N GLU A 11 -2.82 -8.61 1.73
CA GLU A 11 -2.43 -7.31 2.28
C GLU A 11 -1.11 -7.44 3.04
N VAL A 12 -0.14 -6.57 2.74
CA VAL A 12 1.17 -6.55 3.39
C VAL A 12 1.51 -5.14 3.82
N VAL A 13 1.86 -4.99 5.10
CA VAL A 13 2.35 -3.73 5.68
C VAL A 13 3.86 -3.82 5.87
N LEU A 14 4.58 -2.78 5.44
CA LEU A 14 6.02 -2.67 5.63
C LEU A 14 6.37 -1.31 6.23
N HIS A 15 7.28 -1.33 7.20
CA HIS A 15 7.83 -0.11 7.82
C HIS A 15 9.11 0.39 7.13
N SER A 16 9.58 -0.31 6.09
CA SER A 16 10.73 0.10 5.28
C SER A 16 10.49 -0.14 3.79
N GLY A 17 11.17 0.63 2.93
CA GLY A 17 10.95 0.67 1.49
C GLY A 17 12.16 0.27 0.65
N LYS A 18 12.76 -0.91 0.89
CA LYS A 18 13.85 -1.40 0.03
C LYS A 18 13.36 -1.66 -1.41
N ASN A 19 14.22 -1.43 -2.40
CA ASN A 19 13.88 -1.61 -3.81
C ASN A 19 13.27 -3.00 -4.05
N ARG A 20 12.04 -3.01 -4.61
CA ARG A 20 11.27 -4.23 -4.96
C ARG A 20 11.06 -5.23 -3.80
N ILE A 21 11.12 -4.80 -2.54
CA ILE A 21 11.09 -5.71 -1.36
C ILE A 21 9.92 -6.69 -1.36
N VAL A 22 8.70 -6.23 -1.64
CA VAL A 22 7.51 -7.10 -1.66
C VAL A 22 7.67 -8.20 -2.72
N ARG A 23 8.06 -7.83 -3.95
CA ARG A 23 8.25 -8.79 -5.03
C ARG A 23 9.35 -9.80 -4.71
N ARG A 24 10.48 -9.33 -4.17
CA ARG A 24 11.60 -10.19 -3.78
C ARG A 24 11.25 -11.16 -2.65
N LEU A 25 10.49 -10.71 -1.65
CA LEU A 25 10.07 -11.55 -0.52
C LEU A 25 9.21 -12.72 -1.01
N PHE A 26 8.21 -12.41 -1.83
CA PHE A 26 7.28 -13.39 -2.38
C PHE A 26 7.90 -14.33 -3.40
N GLU A 27 8.81 -13.83 -4.24
CA GLU A 27 9.61 -14.65 -5.16
C GLU A 27 10.50 -15.64 -4.40
N ALA A 28 11.13 -15.22 -3.30
CA ALA A 28 11.99 -16.08 -2.48
C ALA A 28 11.24 -17.26 -1.84
N VAL A 29 9.91 -17.16 -1.66
CA VAL A 29 9.07 -18.23 -1.12
C VAL A 29 8.27 -18.98 -2.20
N GLY A 30 8.56 -18.74 -3.48
CA GLY A 30 7.94 -19.46 -4.61
C GLY A 30 6.57 -18.94 -5.06
N PHE A 31 6.15 -17.75 -4.60
CA PHE A 31 4.83 -17.17 -4.91
C PHE A 31 4.97 -15.81 -5.59
N PRO A 32 5.39 -15.72 -6.87
CA PRO A 32 5.67 -14.46 -7.53
C PRO A 32 4.46 -13.51 -7.60
N VAL A 33 4.69 -12.22 -7.33
CA VAL A 33 3.64 -11.19 -7.31
C VAL A 33 3.24 -10.76 -8.72
N LEU A 34 1.99 -11.03 -9.09
CA LEU A 34 1.43 -10.64 -10.40
C LEU A 34 0.98 -9.17 -10.42
N ARG A 35 0.30 -8.70 -9.38
CA ARG A 35 -0.18 -7.32 -9.24
C ARG A 35 0.21 -6.77 -7.87
N LEU A 36 0.75 -5.55 -7.84
CA LEU A 36 1.12 -4.86 -6.62
C LEU A 36 0.58 -3.43 -6.67
N VAL A 37 -0.27 -3.08 -5.72
CA VAL A 37 -0.82 -1.73 -5.56
C VAL A 37 -0.56 -1.29 -4.13
N ARG A 38 -0.08 -0.05 -3.96
CA ARG A 38 0.05 0.55 -2.64
C ARG A 38 -1.25 1.25 -2.30
N VAL A 39 -1.99 0.72 -1.33
CA VAL A 39 -3.30 1.25 -0.92
C VAL A 39 -3.23 2.22 0.25
N LYS A 40 -2.09 2.29 0.95
CA LYS A 40 -1.90 3.14 2.14
C LYS A 40 -0.44 3.56 2.29
N ILE A 41 -0.21 4.78 2.77
CA ILE A 41 1.09 5.29 3.22
C ILE A 41 0.91 5.90 4.60
N GLY A 42 1.53 5.30 5.62
CA GLY A 42 1.34 5.74 7.01
C GLY A 42 -0.14 5.82 7.36
N PRO A 43 -0.67 6.94 7.88
CA PRO A 43 -2.08 7.10 8.19
C PRO A 43 -2.98 7.36 6.96
N ILE A 44 -2.41 7.57 5.77
CA ILE A 44 -3.16 8.02 4.59
C ILE A 44 -3.52 6.84 3.69
N GLY A 45 -4.82 6.61 3.52
CA GLY A 45 -5.36 5.63 2.58
C GLY A 45 -5.58 6.21 1.17
N LEU A 46 -5.56 5.33 0.17
CA LEU A 46 -5.89 5.65 -1.22
C LEU A 46 -7.37 6.05 -1.38
N GLY A 47 -8.27 5.38 -0.65
CA GLY A 47 -9.72 5.61 -0.72
C GLY A 47 -10.26 5.44 -2.14
N ASP A 48 -11.16 6.33 -2.55
CA ASP A 48 -11.83 6.29 -3.85
C ASP A 48 -11.05 7.06 -4.96
N GLN A 49 -9.76 7.30 -4.75
CA GLN A 49 -8.94 8.03 -5.72
C GLN A 49 -8.77 7.26 -7.02
N ARG A 50 -9.16 7.88 -8.14
CA ARG A 50 -9.02 7.30 -9.47
C ARG A 50 -7.55 7.16 -9.86
N GLN A 51 -7.24 6.11 -10.63
CA GLN A 51 -5.91 5.93 -11.18
C GLN A 51 -5.49 7.14 -12.02
N GLY A 52 -4.27 7.62 -11.81
CA GLY A 52 -3.71 8.75 -12.55
C GLY A 52 -4.17 10.13 -12.06
N SER A 53 -5.08 10.22 -11.09
CA SER A 53 -5.46 11.51 -10.50
C SER A 53 -4.62 11.83 -9.25
N ILE A 54 -4.60 13.11 -8.90
CA ILE A 54 -4.02 13.65 -7.67
C ILE A 54 -5.15 14.32 -6.91
N ARG A 55 -5.13 14.21 -5.57
CA ARG A 55 -6.02 14.96 -4.67
C ARG A 55 -5.21 15.66 -3.60
N ASN A 56 -5.73 16.80 -3.13
CA ASN A 56 -5.21 17.45 -1.94
C ASN A 56 -5.64 16.65 -0.70
N LEU A 57 -4.76 16.62 0.31
CA LEU A 57 -5.09 16.04 1.61
C LEU A 57 -6.02 16.96 2.40
N GLY A 58 -7.00 16.37 3.08
CA GLY A 58 -7.86 17.09 4.01
C GLY A 58 -7.13 17.51 5.29
N LYS A 59 -7.70 18.44 6.04
CA LYS A 59 -7.10 18.93 7.31
C LYS A 59 -6.79 17.80 8.31
N GLN A 60 -7.69 16.81 8.42
CA GLN A 60 -7.48 15.65 9.30
C GLN A 60 -6.32 14.76 8.84
N GLU A 61 -6.19 14.53 7.54
CA GLU A 61 -5.10 13.73 6.97
C GLU A 61 -3.74 14.39 7.20
N VAL A 62 -3.68 15.72 6.99
CA VAL A 62 -2.48 16.51 7.31
C VAL A 62 -2.15 16.40 8.81
N GLY A 63 -3.15 16.55 9.69
CA GLY A 63 -2.96 16.39 11.13
C GLY A 63 -2.43 15.00 11.52
N HIS A 64 -2.95 13.93 10.91
CA HIS A 64 -2.45 12.56 11.16
C HIS A 64 -1.01 12.37 10.70
N LEU A 65 -0.61 12.99 9.58
CA LEU A 65 0.78 12.93 9.11
C LEU A 65 1.73 13.65 10.07
N LEU A 66 1.37 14.84 10.54
CA LEU A 66 2.16 15.58 11.52
C LEU A 66 2.30 14.78 12.82
N ALA A 67 1.19 14.26 13.34
CA ALA A 67 1.20 13.44 14.55
C ALA A 67 2.07 12.18 14.40
N SER A 68 2.15 11.60 13.20
CA SER A 68 2.97 10.40 12.94
C SER A 68 4.49 10.62 13.11
N VAL A 69 4.92 11.88 13.12
CA VAL A 69 6.31 12.28 13.35
C VAL A 69 6.48 13.15 14.62
N GLY A 70 5.44 13.24 15.45
CA GLY A 70 5.47 13.98 16.72
C GLY A 70 5.28 15.50 16.58
N LEU A 71 4.65 15.96 15.50
CA LEU A 71 4.30 17.36 15.25
C LEU A 71 2.78 17.62 15.39
#